data_AF-A0A5E4HVE8-F1
#
_entry.id   AF-A0A5E4HVE8-F1
#
_cell.length_a   1.000
_cell.length_b   1.000
_cell.length_c   1.000
_cell.angle_alpha   90.00
_cell.angle_beta   90.00
_cell.angle_gamma   90.00
#
_symmetry.space_group_name_H-M   'P 1'
#
loop_
_entity.id
_entity.type
_entity.pdbx_description
1 polymer ?
#
loop_
_entity_poly.entity_id
_entity_poly.type
_entity_poly.pdbx_seq_one_letter_code
_entity_poly.pdbx_strand_id
1 'polypeptide(L)'
;MRPIGLKYILFFLIFLVAITESPNAIAATVYLDQLPSNISTGQTFDIGVKVDPQGIAIAGAQMDISYDKSVLKINSITEGDLFKQYGTTTIFNGGVIDNSLGRAVNIYGSIIGQKNGQNSGTFIIINFTALNSINDPRINLENVRVVDPNGNQVYPTPASTPGQQEKEPGGSASGSGAWVGSPVSSGENHTNIEFIEKYDLYIYRNVTTSYRFKEQKNPIIFVNITGNTNSVEITTSVEVLKSTSTLVKSSAPGLVYKNVNIWAGNFGYATPDNIKHAEVIFRVPIAWMEANNINPDSIELMRYDDGWQSLPTRMIETHDSNILYESSTIGFSFFAINGKKSTGEMNNYPETTTIEPEDRANLNNYLLVVVFASIVISSILIYKIRMPRKK
;
A
#
# COMPACT_ATOMS: atom_id res chain seq x y z
N MET A 1 -76.80 27.72 6.93
CA MET A 1 -76.97 26.26 6.75
C MET A 1 -76.00 25.79 5.66
N ARG A 2 -75.15 24.79 5.96
CA ARG A 2 -74.54 23.86 4.97
C ARG A 2 -75.57 22.75 4.64
N PRO A 3 -75.45 21.98 3.54
CA PRO A 3 -74.54 20.80 3.45
C PRO A 3 -73.77 20.72 2.10
N ILE A 4 -72.50 20.32 2.05
CA ILE A 4 -71.94 18.96 1.88
C ILE A 4 -72.36 18.26 0.57
N GLY A 5 -71.38 18.07 -0.33
CA GLY A 5 -71.43 17.20 -1.49
C GLY A 5 -70.02 16.75 -1.86
N LEU A 6 -69.63 15.59 -1.33
CA LEU A 6 -68.36 14.89 -1.46
C LEU A 6 -68.14 14.40 -2.92
N LYS A 7 -67.02 14.76 -3.56
CA LYS A 7 -66.47 13.99 -4.70
C LYS A 7 -64.95 13.87 -4.59
N TYR A 8 -64.52 12.63 -4.69
CA TYR A 8 -63.20 12.09 -4.42
C TYR A 8 -62.20 12.27 -5.59
N ILE A 9 -60.92 12.06 -5.25
CA ILE A 9 -59.83 11.50 -6.07
C ILE A 9 -59.15 12.46 -7.07
N LEU A 10 -57.89 12.85 -6.79
CA LEU A 10 -56.69 12.12 -7.22
C LEU A 10 -55.43 12.83 -6.69
N PHE A 11 -54.77 12.23 -5.69
CA PHE A 11 -53.46 12.70 -5.22
C PHE A 11 -52.40 12.14 -6.18
N PHE A 12 -51.91 12.95 -7.11
CA PHE A 12 -50.68 12.62 -7.84
C PHE A 12 -49.50 13.00 -6.93
N LEU A 13 -49.04 12.02 -6.15
CA LEU A 13 -47.76 12.12 -5.46
C LEU A 13 -46.67 11.95 -6.51
N ILE A 14 -46.16 13.07 -7.04
CA ILE A 14 -44.95 13.05 -7.87
C ILE A 14 -43.80 12.70 -6.94
N PHE A 15 -43.41 11.42 -6.93
CA PHE A 15 -42.12 10.99 -6.40
C PHE A 15 -41.05 11.58 -7.31
N LEU A 16 -40.46 12.70 -6.89
CA LEU A 16 -39.18 13.14 -7.42
C LEU A 16 -38.16 12.12 -6.92
N VAL A 17 -37.92 11.06 -7.70
CA VAL A 17 -36.76 10.20 -7.51
C VAL A 17 -35.57 11.08 -7.87
N ALA A 18 -34.95 11.67 -6.84
CA ALA A 18 -33.57 12.09 -6.95
C ALA A 18 -32.79 10.83 -7.29
N ILE A 19 -32.41 10.69 -8.56
CA ILE A 19 -31.40 9.73 -8.96
C ILE A 19 -30.15 10.22 -8.25
N THR A 20 -29.87 9.70 -7.07
CA THR A 20 -28.54 9.77 -6.51
C THR A 20 -27.71 8.91 -7.44
N GLU A 21 -27.07 9.55 -8.41
CA GLU A 21 -25.85 9.01 -8.99
C GLU A 21 -25.04 8.53 -7.78
N SER A 22 -24.81 7.22 -7.72
CA SER A 22 -23.79 6.70 -6.83
C SER A 22 -22.54 7.50 -7.18
N PRO A 23 -21.91 8.22 -6.24
CA PRO A 23 -20.67 8.90 -6.57
C PRO A 23 -19.74 7.81 -7.05
N ASN A 24 -19.43 7.83 -8.36
CA ASN A 24 -18.35 7.04 -8.93
C ASN A 24 -17.20 7.19 -7.94
N ALA A 25 -16.66 6.08 -7.45
CA ALA A 25 -15.51 6.13 -6.56
C ALA A 25 -14.44 6.95 -7.27
N ILE A 26 -14.30 8.21 -6.85
CA ILE A 26 -13.38 9.14 -7.47
C ILE A 26 -11.99 8.56 -7.18
N ALA A 27 -11.23 8.31 -8.23
CA ALA A 27 -9.97 7.59 -8.17
C ALA A 27 -8.97 8.38 -9.01
N ALA A 28 -7.80 8.67 -8.44
CA ALA A 28 -6.76 9.42 -9.13
C ALA A 28 -6.24 8.59 -10.32
N THR A 29 -6.39 9.06 -11.55
CA THR A 29 -5.92 8.29 -12.71
C THR A 29 -4.43 8.54 -12.97
N VAL A 30 -3.69 7.52 -13.41
CA VAL A 30 -2.27 7.65 -13.74
C VAL A 30 -2.03 7.09 -15.13
N TYR A 31 -1.48 7.91 -16.02
CA TYR A 31 -1.35 7.57 -17.44
C TYR A 31 -0.11 8.23 -18.06
N LEU A 32 0.36 7.66 -19.17
CA LEU A 32 1.46 8.25 -19.96
C LEU A 32 0.94 9.40 -20.82
N ASP A 33 1.77 10.42 -21.01
CA ASP A 33 1.52 11.46 -22.00
C ASP A 33 1.59 10.89 -23.41
N GLN A 34 1.02 11.62 -24.37
CA GLN A 34 1.08 11.21 -25.77
C GLN A 34 2.52 11.11 -26.25
N LEU A 35 2.85 9.98 -26.87
CA LEU A 35 4.16 9.77 -27.48
C LEU A 35 4.39 10.79 -28.62
N PRO A 36 5.62 11.33 -28.75
CA PRO A 36 5.99 12.12 -29.90
C PRO A 36 5.81 11.34 -31.21
N SER A 37 5.36 12.04 -32.26
CA SER A 37 5.26 11.45 -33.60
C SER A 37 6.64 11.40 -34.28
N ASN A 38 6.85 10.39 -35.13
CA ASN A 38 8.04 10.24 -35.99
C ASN A 38 9.39 10.11 -35.25
N ILE A 39 9.43 9.34 -34.16
CA ILE A 39 10.68 9.11 -33.43
C ILE A 39 11.63 8.27 -34.29
N SER A 40 12.75 8.89 -34.68
CA SER A 40 13.80 8.25 -35.48
C SER A 40 14.75 7.44 -34.60
N THR A 41 15.38 6.40 -35.16
CA THR A 41 16.41 5.63 -34.45
C THR A 41 17.56 6.55 -34.02
N GLY A 42 17.99 6.43 -32.77
CA GLY A 42 18.99 7.28 -32.12
C GLY A 42 18.43 8.59 -31.54
N GLN A 43 17.18 8.96 -31.81
CA GLN A 43 16.57 10.17 -31.30
C GLN A 43 16.26 10.04 -29.80
N THR A 44 16.52 11.12 -29.06
CA THR A 44 16.06 11.28 -27.67
C THR A 44 14.74 12.00 -27.59
N PHE A 45 13.87 11.61 -26.67
CA PHE A 45 12.58 12.25 -26.45
C PHE A 45 12.11 12.11 -25.00
N ASP A 46 11.24 13.01 -24.58
CA ASP A 46 10.64 13.00 -23.25
C ASP A 46 9.21 12.46 -23.30
N ILE A 47 8.82 11.71 -22.27
CA ILE A 47 7.44 11.30 -22.02
C ILE A 47 7.10 11.55 -20.55
N GLY A 48 6.00 12.27 -20.32
CA GLY A 48 5.50 12.51 -18.97
C GLY A 48 4.65 11.33 -18.49
N VAL A 49 4.69 11.04 -17.19
CA VAL A 49 3.61 10.29 -16.52
C VAL A 49 2.73 11.30 -15.81
N LYS A 50 1.47 11.37 -16.22
CA LYS A 50 0.46 12.28 -15.67
C LYS A 50 -0.35 11.60 -14.58
N VAL A 51 -0.71 12.37 -13.57
CA VAL A 51 -1.66 11.98 -12.53
C VAL A 51 -2.79 12.99 -12.54
N ASP A 52 -4.02 12.51 -12.70
CA ASP A 52 -5.20 13.31 -12.52
C ASP A 52 -5.88 12.90 -11.21
N PRO A 53 -5.84 13.74 -10.17
CA PRO A 53 -6.43 13.43 -8.87
C PRO A 53 -7.96 13.34 -8.87
N GLN A 54 -8.63 13.74 -9.97
CA GLN A 54 -10.08 13.70 -10.15
C GLN A 54 -10.86 14.43 -9.04
N GLY A 55 -10.23 15.43 -8.41
CA GLY A 55 -10.82 16.20 -7.30
C GLY A 55 -10.51 15.66 -5.90
N ILE A 56 -9.78 14.55 -5.79
CA ILE A 56 -9.24 14.08 -4.50
C ILE A 56 -7.89 14.74 -4.23
N ALA A 57 -7.67 15.21 -3.01
CA ALA A 57 -6.36 15.68 -2.61
C ALA A 57 -5.37 14.50 -2.60
N ILE A 58 -4.22 14.67 -3.26
CA ILE A 58 -3.11 13.71 -3.25
C ILE A 58 -1.86 14.36 -2.67
N ALA A 59 -1.01 13.56 -2.02
CA ALA A 59 0.21 14.04 -1.39
C ALA A 59 1.45 13.20 -1.71
N GLY A 60 1.30 12.07 -2.38
CA GLY A 60 2.43 11.27 -2.81
C GLY A 60 2.05 10.30 -3.92
N ALA A 61 3.06 9.93 -4.71
CA ALA A 61 2.94 8.90 -5.71
C ALA A 61 4.22 8.06 -5.79
N GLN A 62 4.07 6.78 -6.12
CA GLN A 62 5.14 5.85 -6.41
C GLN A 62 4.78 5.06 -7.68
N MET A 63 5.81 4.66 -8.43
CA MET A 63 5.68 3.65 -9.48
C MET A 63 7.03 2.99 -9.79
N ASP A 64 6.94 1.89 -10.51
CA ASP A 64 7.99 1.33 -11.32
C ASP A 64 7.61 1.48 -12.80
N ILE A 65 8.60 1.39 -13.68
CA ILE A 65 8.42 1.40 -15.12
C ILE A 65 9.05 0.14 -15.68
N SER A 66 8.34 -0.56 -16.57
CA SER A 66 8.94 -1.52 -17.48
C SER A 66 8.75 -1.08 -18.93
N TYR A 67 9.69 -1.42 -19.79
CA TYR A 67 9.67 -1.07 -21.21
C TYR A 67 10.43 -2.11 -22.02
N ASP A 68 10.23 -2.11 -23.33
CA ASP A 68 10.97 -2.99 -24.22
C ASP A 68 12.40 -2.45 -24.46
N LYS A 69 13.36 -3.05 -23.76
CA LYS A 69 14.79 -2.72 -23.86
C LYS A 69 15.41 -2.90 -25.24
N SER A 70 14.75 -3.60 -26.17
CA SER A 70 15.23 -3.77 -27.53
C SER A 70 14.95 -2.55 -28.41
N VAL A 71 14.00 -1.71 -28.02
CA VAL A 71 13.57 -0.52 -28.79
C VAL A 71 13.82 0.78 -28.05
N LEU A 72 13.94 0.76 -26.72
CA LEU A 72 14.12 1.94 -25.89
C LEU A 72 15.25 1.78 -24.87
N LYS A 73 15.79 2.93 -24.46
CA LYS A 73 16.73 3.07 -23.34
C LYS A 73 16.33 4.29 -22.53
N ILE A 74 16.21 4.18 -21.21
CA ILE A 74 16.01 5.34 -20.32
C ILE A 74 17.37 6.00 -20.07
N ASN A 75 17.43 7.31 -20.29
CA ASN A 75 18.59 8.15 -19.98
C ASN A 75 18.46 8.77 -18.58
N SER A 76 17.28 9.30 -18.24
CA SER A 76 16.99 9.91 -16.96
C SER A 76 15.49 9.90 -16.64
N ILE A 77 15.17 10.04 -15.35
CA ILE A 77 13.83 10.27 -14.84
C ILE A 77 13.91 11.48 -13.92
N THR A 78 13.16 12.52 -14.25
CA THR A 78 13.14 13.78 -13.49
C THR A 78 11.75 14.06 -12.96
N GLU A 79 11.69 14.85 -11.89
CA GLU A 79 10.43 15.24 -11.26
C GLU A 79 9.64 16.19 -12.17
N GLY A 80 8.36 15.92 -12.34
CA GLY A 80 7.44 16.83 -13.01
C GLY A 80 6.92 17.95 -12.11
N ASP A 81 5.79 18.52 -12.48
CA ASP A 81 5.16 19.67 -11.81
C ASP A 81 4.04 19.30 -10.84
N LEU A 82 3.54 18.05 -10.85
CA LEU A 82 2.36 17.61 -10.09
C LEU A 82 2.39 18.02 -8.61
N PHE A 83 3.53 17.84 -7.94
CA PHE A 83 3.68 18.15 -6.52
C PHE A 83 4.36 19.48 -6.23
N LYS A 84 4.74 20.25 -7.26
CA LYS A 84 5.35 21.59 -7.13
C LYS A 84 4.35 22.72 -7.28
N GLN A 85 3.09 22.39 -7.57
CA GLN A 85 2.03 23.38 -7.72
C GLN A 85 1.83 24.16 -6.43
N TYR A 86 1.44 25.42 -6.54
CA TYR A 86 1.17 26.29 -5.37
C TYR A 86 2.38 26.53 -4.46
N GLY A 87 3.61 26.36 -4.96
CA GLY A 87 4.84 26.64 -4.21
C GLY A 87 5.13 25.63 -3.11
N THR A 88 4.56 24.43 -3.19
CA THR A 88 4.81 23.33 -2.25
C THR A 88 6.25 22.82 -2.36
N THR A 89 6.81 22.43 -1.22
CA THR A 89 8.12 21.75 -1.17
C THR A 89 7.91 20.27 -1.43
N THR A 90 8.84 19.62 -2.14
CA THR A 90 8.73 18.20 -2.49
C THR A 90 9.97 17.41 -2.10
N ILE A 91 9.76 16.11 -1.89
CA ILE A 91 10.81 15.10 -2.00
C ILE A 91 10.58 14.31 -3.27
N PHE A 92 11.67 13.99 -3.98
CA PHE A 92 11.60 13.21 -5.20
C PHE A 92 12.80 12.26 -5.31
N ASN A 93 12.53 11.07 -5.82
CA ASN A 93 13.51 10.08 -6.20
C ASN A 93 13.17 9.54 -7.60
N GLY A 94 14.09 9.75 -8.56
CA GLY A 94 13.95 9.27 -9.93
C GLY A 94 14.21 7.77 -10.11
N GLY A 95 14.46 7.05 -9.02
CA GLY A 95 14.62 5.61 -9.01
C GLY A 95 15.97 5.11 -9.52
N VAL A 96 16.06 3.79 -9.67
CA VAL A 96 17.21 3.07 -10.20
C VAL A 96 16.85 2.55 -11.59
N ILE A 97 17.59 3.02 -12.60
CA ILE A 97 17.40 2.64 -14.00
C ILE A 97 18.27 1.42 -14.33
N ASP A 98 17.66 0.31 -14.74
CA ASP A 98 18.34 -0.88 -15.27
C ASP A 98 17.95 -1.10 -16.73
N ASN A 99 18.72 -0.46 -17.62
CA ASN A 99 18.56 -0.61 -19.07
C ASN A 99 18.81 -2.04 -19.57
N SER A 100 19.53 -2.88 -18.81
CA SER A 100 19.78 -4.27 -19.21
C SER A 100 18.54 -5.15 -19.06
N LEU A 101 17.60 -4.74 -18.21
CA LEU A 101 16.33 -5.41 -17.99
C LEU A 101 15.12 -4.68 -18.56
N GLY A 102 15.29 -3.44 -19.02
CA GLY A 102 14.16 -2.63 -19.49
C GLY A 102 13.28 -2.18 -18.35
N ARG A 103 13.87 -1.80 -17.21
CA ARG A 103 13.11 -1.38 -16.02
C ARG A 103 13.72 -0.17 -15.35
N ALA A 104 12.87 0.65 -14.74
CA ALA A 104 13.26 1.62 -13.72
C ALA A 104 12.38 1.40 -12.50
N VAL A 105 13.00 1.28 -11.33
CA VAL A 105 12.28 0.95 -10.08
C VAL A 105 12.53 2.00 -9.02
N ASN A 106 11.67 2.07 -8.01
CA ASN A 106 11.82 2.98 -6.86
C ASN A 106 11.62 4.46 -7.22
N ILE A 107 10.72 4.74 -8.17
CA ILE A 107 10.39 6.11 -8.53
C ILE A 107 9.29 6.58 -7.58
N TYR A 108 9.55 7.62 -6.80
CA TYR A 108 8.56 8.18 -5.89
C TYR A 108 8.73 9.69 -5.72
N GLY A 109 7.64 10.35 -5.33
CA GLY A 109 7.65 11.75 -4.93
C GLY A 109 6.50 12.07 -4.01
N SER A 110 6.69 13.08 -3.16
CA SER A 110 5.69 13.50 -2.19
C SER A 110 5.84 14.98 -1.82
N ILE A 111 4.73 15.59 -1.42
CA ILE A 111 4.69 16.95 -0.88
C ILE A 111 5.17 16.93 0.58
N ILE A 112 6.10 17.82 0.91
CA ILE A 112 6.49 18.15 2.28
C ILE A 112 5.78 19.44 2.69
N GLY A 113 5.00 19.42 3.77
CA GLY A 113 4.32 20.60 4.30
C GLY A 113 2.87 20.79 3.82
N GLN A 114 2.52 22.02 3.45
CA GLN A 114 1.13 22.45 3.27
C GLN A 114 0.43 21.73 2.11
N LYS A 115 -0.68 21.04 2.42
CA LYS A 115 -1.41 20.12 1.53
C LYS A 115 -2.58 20.83 0.86
N ASN A 116 -2.31 21.67 -0.13
CA ASN A 116 -3.36 22.18 -1.00
C ASN A 116 -3.83 21.07 -1.95
N GLY A 117 -5.11 21.07 -2.34
CA GLY A 117 -5.63 20.14 -3.34
C GLY A 117 -4.83 20.28 -4.63
N GLN A 118 -4.38 19.16 -5.18
CA GLN A 118 -3.60 19.15 -6.41
C GLN A 118 -4.52 19.04 -7.62
N ASN A 119 -4.23 19.83 -8.66
CA ASN A 119 -4.84 19.61 -9.97
C ASN A 119 -4.07 18.51 -10.72
N SER A 120 -4.65 18.04 -11.82
CA SER A 120 -3.95 17.16 -12.76
C SER A 120 -2.60 17.77 -13.16
N GLY A 121 -1.56 16.95 -13.18
CA GLY A 121 -0.20 17.37 -13.47
C GLY A 121 0.72 16.22 -13.85
N THR A 122 1.97 16.55 -14.17
CA THR A 122 3.01 15.58 -14.54
C THR A 122 3.75 15.14 -13.28
N PHE A 123 3.68 13.85 -12.93
CA PHE A 123 4.42 13.32 -11.80
C PHE A 123 5.91 13.19 -12.12
N ILE A 124 6.24 12.54 -13.23
CA ILE A 124 7.63 12.36 -13.69
C ILE A 124 7.76 12.61 -15.18
N ILE A 125 8.96 12.98 -15.60
CA ILE A 125 9.37 13.11 -16.99
C ILE A 125 10.47 12.08 -17.23
N ILE A 126 10.26 11.19 -18.20
CA ILE A 126 11.19 10.13 -18.55
C ILE A 126 11.85 10.51 -19.88
N ASN A 127 13.19 10.65 -19.88
CA ASN A 127 13.95 10.87 -21.10
C ASN A 127 14.40 9.52 -21.67
N PHE A 128 13.93 9.20 -22.87
CA PHE A 128 14.26 7.98 -23.61
C PHE A 128 15.20 8.26 -24.78
N THR A 129 15.97 7.25 -25.17
CA THR A 129 16.59 7.12 -26.50
C THR A 129 15.92 5.99 -27.26
N ALA A 130 15.49 6.24 -28.51
CA ALA A 130 15.01 5.21 -29.42
C ALA A 130 16.18 4.40 -29.99
N LEU A 131 16.18 3.08 -29.78
CA LEU A 131 17.21 2.18 -30.32
C LEU A 131 16.85 1.61 -31.69
N ASN A 132 15.56 1.61 -32.04
CA ASN A 132 15.00 1.11 -33.30
C ASN A 132 13.74 1.92 -33.66
N SER A 133 13.13 1.65 -34.81
CA SER A 133 11.80 2.19 -35.15
C SER A 133 10.77 1.79 -34.10
N ILE A 134 10.09 2.78 -33.51
CA ILE A 134 9.11 2.57 -32.45
C ILE A 134 7.71 2.48 -33.09
N ASN A 135 7.20 1.26 -33.24
CA ASN A 135 5.80 1.02 -33.61
C ASN A 135 4.91 0.90 -32.36
N ASP A 136 5.44 0.33 -31.28
CA ASP A 136 4.80 0.19 -29.97
C ASP A 136 5.91 0.14 -28.91
N PRO A 137 6.07 1.19 -28.07
CA PRO A 137 7.16 1.24 -27.10
C PRO A 137 6.94 0.36 -25.86
N ARG A 138 5.73 -0.20 -25.68
CA ARG A 138 5.36 -1.09 -24.55
C ARG A 138 5.84 -0.62 -23.19
N ILE A 139 5.67 0.67 -22.92
CA ILE A 139 5.99 1.26 -21.61
C ILE A 139 4.82 0.95 -20.68
N ASN A 140 5.09 0.19 -19.62
CA ASN A 140 4.11 -0.14 -18.60
C ASN A 140 4.46 0.59 -17.30
N LEU A 141 3.44 1.15 -16.67
CA LEU A 141 3.52 1.65 -15.31
C LEU A 141 3.17 0.50 -14.36
N GLU A 142 4.12 0.12 -13.52
CA GLU A 142 4.00 -0.98 -12.57
C GLU A 142 3.99 -0.44 -11.14
N ASN A 143 3.45 -1.19 -10.18
CA ASN A 143 3.45 -0.83 -8.75
C ASN A 143 2.97 0.62 -8.47
N VAL A 144 2.03 1.11 -9.29
CA VAL A 144 1.53 2.49 -9.22
C VAL A 144 0.72 2.67 -7.95
N ARG A 145 1.11 3.66 -7.16
CA ARG A 145 0.41 4.07 -5.93
C ARG A 145 0.28 5.57 -5.94
N VAL A 146 -0.90 6.05 -5.63
CA VAL A 146 -1.17 7.45 -5.33
C VAL A 146 -1.78 7.48 -3.94
N VAL A 147 -1.34 8.40 -3.09
CA VAL A 147 -1.84 8.51 -1.71
C VAL A 147 -2.40 9.89 -1.44
N ASP A 148 -3.42 9.94 -0.61
CA ASP A 148 -4.00 11.17 -0.09
C ASP A 148 -3.05 11.82 0.95
N PRO A 149 -3.32 13.06 1.40
CA PRO A 149 -2.58 13.71 2.49
C PRO A 149 -2.55 12.96 3.83
N ASN A 150 -3.40 11.96 4.01
CA ASN A 150 -3.43 11.10 5.18
C ASN A 150 -2.71 9.77 4.95
N GLY A 151 -2.11 9.56 3.79
CA GLY A 151 -1.42 8.33 3.43
C GLY A 151 -2.31 7.14 3.10
N ASN A 152 -3.60 7.36 2.87
CA ASN A 152 -4.48 6.33 2.36
C ASN A 152 -4.28 6.26 0.84
N GLN A 153 -4.22 5.04 0.28
CA GLN A 153 -4.10 4.85 -1.15
C GLN A 153 -5.38 5.34 -1.84
N VAL A 154 -5.22 6.29 -2.75
CA VAL A 154 -6.24 6.68 -3.73
C VAL A 154 -6.06 5.72 -4.88
N TYR A 155 -7.02 4.82 -5.08
CA TYR A 155 -6.94 3.79 -6.11
C TYR A 155 -6.62 4.43 -7.46
N PRO A 156 -5.45 4.13 -8.06
CA PRO A 156 -5.24 4.48 -9.44
C PRO A 156 -5.88 3.41 -10.32
N THR A 157 -6.79 3.82 -11.19
CA THR A 157 -7.18 2.95 -12.32
C THR A 157 -5.91 2.76 -13.17
N PRO A 158 -5.44 1.51 -13.35
CA PRO A 158 -4.30 1.26 -14.21
C PRO A 158 -4.62 1.76 -15.62
N ALA A 159 -3.77 2.62 -16.19
CA ALA A 159 -3.87 2.98 -17.58
C ALA A 159 -3.58 1.75 -18.45
N SER A 160 -4.63 1.19 -19.04
CA SER A 160 -4.49 0.36 -20.23
C SER A 160 -5.75 0.42 -21.09
N THR A 161 -5.56 1.04 -22.26
CA THR A 161 -6.14 0.78 -23.59
C THR A 161 -7.67 0.87 -23.77
N PRO A 162 -8.16 1.69 -24.73
CA PRO A 162 -9.59 1.95 -24.91
C PRO A 162 -10.34 0.77 -25.53
N GLY A 163 -11.50 0.48 -24.93
CA GLY A 163 -12.63 -0.19 -25.55
C GLY A 163 -12.96 -1.57 -24.97
N GLN A 164 -14.05 -1.66 -24.21
CA GLN A 164 -15.19 -2.51 -24.57
C GLN A 164 -16.41 -2.20 -23.71
N GLN A 165 -17.56 -2.15 -24.39
CA GLN A 165 -18.87 -1.70 -23.92
C GLN A 165 -19.48 -2.66 -22.88
N GLU A 166 -20.06 -2.10 -21.82
CA GLU A 166 -20.92 -2.79 -20.88
C GLU A 166 -22.22 -3.27 -21.55
N LYS A 167 -22.54 -4.54 -21.32
CA LYS A 167 -23.89 -5.09 -21.51
C LYS A 167 -24.40 -5.57 -20.16
N GLU A 168 -25.32 -4.79 -19.60
CA GLU A 168 -26.31 -5.23 -18.61
C GLU A 168 -27.18 -6.35 -19.17
N PRO A 169 -27.66 -7.28 -18.31
CA PRO A 169 -29.11 -7.32 -18.10
C PRO A 169 -29.57 -7.70 -16.67
N GLY A 170 -30.46 -6.89 -16.09
CA GLY A 170 -31.87 -7.23 -15.89
C GLY A 170 -32.27 -8.36 -14.90
N GLY A 171 -32.77 -7.95 -13.72
CA GLY A 171 -34.15 -8.22 -13.28
C GLY A 171 -34.59 -9.60 -12.73
N SER A 172 -34.83 -9.62 -11.40
CA SER A 172 -35.97 -10.23 -10.68
C SER A 172 -35.90 -11.66 -10.11
N ALA A 173 -35.53 -11.71 -8.83
CA ALA A 173 -36.20 -12.35 -7.68
C ALA A 173 -36.85 -13.75 -7.82
N SER A 174 -36.24 -14.74 -7.16
CA SER A 174 -36.80 -15.45 -5.99
C SER A 174 -35.82 -16.55 -5.56
N GLY A 175 -35.48 -16.61 -4.28
CA GLY A 175 -34.66 -17.69 -3.74
C GLY A 175 -33.75 -17.25 -2.59
N SER A 176 -34.22 -17.53 -1.37
CA SER A 176 -33.47 -17.59 -0.11
C SER A 176 -31.98 -17.96 -0.23
N GLY A 177 -31.08 -17.13 0.31
CA GLY A 177 -29.66 -17.46 0.44
C GLY A 177 -28.82 -16.42 1.19
N ALA A 178 -28.44 -16.78 2.42
CA ALA A 178 -27.34 -16.31 3.27
C ALA A 178 -26.69 -14.92 3.08
N TRP A 179 -26.69 -14.18 4.19
CA TRP A 179 -25.82 -13.07 4.55
C TRP A 179 -24.33 -13.34 4.23
N VAL A 180 -23.71 -12.48 3.43
CA VAL A 180 -22.25 -12.41 3.23
C VAL A 180 -21.77 -11.06 3.76
N GLY A 181 -20.90 -11.08 4.78
CA GLY A 181 -20.38 -9.86 5.42
C GLY A 181 -19.95 -10.00 6.90
N SER A 182 -20.12 -11.17 7.52
CA SER A 182 -19.54 -11.43 8.84
C SER A 182 -18.11 -11.93 8.71
N PRO A 183 -17.14 -11.42 9.49
CA PRO A 183 -15.84 -12.05 9.63
C PRO A 183 -16.08 -13.49 10.12
N VAL A 184 -15.46 -14.46 9.45
CA VAL A 184 -15.25 -15.77 10.04
C VAL A 184 -14.53 -15.52 11.37
N SER A 185 -15.07 -16.03 12.48
CA SER A 185 -14.38 -16.00 13.77
C SER A 185 -12.95 -16.51 13.55
N SER A 186 -11.94 -15.75 13.98
CA SER A 186 -10.53 -16.10 13.81
C SER A 186 -10.15 -17.43 14.47
N GLY A 187 -11.06 -18.01 15.25
CA GLY A 187 -10.84 -19.19 16.09
C GLY A 187 -10.13 -18.85 17.39
N GLU A 188 -9.63 -17.61 17.55
CA GLU A 188 -8.93 -17.17 18.75
C GLU A 188 -9.92 -17.04 19.92
N ASN A 189 -9.48 -17.38 21.12
CA ASN A 189 -10.30 -17.15 22.31
C ASN A 189 -10.53 -15.64 22.49
N HIS A 190 -11.78 -15.20 22.43
CA HIS A 190 -12.15 -13.79 22.55
C HIS A 190 -11.62 -13.11 23.83
N THR A 191 -11.41 -13.87 24.92
CA THR A 191 -10.84 -13.31 26.16
C THR A 191 -9.35 -13.00 26.05
N ASN A 192 -8.63 -13.67 25.14
CA ASN A 192 -7.21 -13.46 24.84
C ASN A 192 -6.98 -12.30 23.85
N ILE A 193 -8.02 -11.88 23.13
CA ILE A 193 -7.95 -10.72 22.25
C ILE A 193 -8.00 -9.44 23.10
N GLU A 194 -6.98 -8.60 22.97
CA GLU A 194 -6.93 -7.27 23.58
C GLU A 194 -7.67 -6.25 22.73
N PHE A 195 -7.46 -6.31 21.42
CA PHE A 195 -7.92 -5.31 20.47
C PHE A 195 -7.93 -5.89 19.05
N ILE A 196 -8.88 -5.45 18.20
CA ILE A 196 -8.95 -5.81 16.79
C ILE A 196 -9.06 -4.53 15.97
N GLU A 197 -8.26 -4.43 14.93
CA GLU A 197 -8.36 -3.39 13.90
C GLU A 197 -8.45 -4.06 12.53
N LYS A 198 -9.28 -3.52 11.65
CA LYS A 198 -9.49 -4.08 10.31
C LYS A 198 -9.84 -3.01 9.31
N TYR A 199 -9.42 -3.25 8.08
CA TYR A 199 -9.73 -2.39 6.94
C TYR A 199 -10.02 -3.26 5.72
N ASP A 200 -10.87 -2.75 4.86
CA ASP A 200 -11.29 -3.37 3.62
C ASP A 200 -10.67 -2.60 2.46
N LEU A 201 -9.86 -3.27 1.64
CA LEU A 201 -9.23 -2.66 0.45
C LEU A 201 -9.23 -3.66 -0.71
N TYR A 202 -9.19 -3.16 -1.93
CA TYR A 202 -9.03 -4.00 -3.12
C TYR A 202 -7.56 -4.40 -3.31
N ILE A 203 -7.34 -5.68 -3.63
CA ILE A 203 -6.01 -6.21 -3.95
C ILE A 203 -5.97 -6.56 -5.44
N TYR A 204 -5.06 -5.94 -6.18
CA TYR A 204 -4.89 -6.16 -7.61
C TYR A 204 -3.61 -6.93 -7.92
N ARG A 205 -3.61 -7.65 -9.03
CA ARG A 205 -2.46 -8.42 -9.49
C ARG A 205 -1.27 -7.51 -9.74
N ASN A 206 -0.11 -7.89 -9.19
CA ASN A 206 1.15 -7.15 -9.26
C ASN A 206 1.07 -5.70 -8.76
N VAL A 207 0.03 -5.35 -7.99
CA VAL A 207 -0.06 -4.09 -7.27
C VAL A 207 0.08 -4.44 -5.80
N THR A 208 0.92 -3.70 -5.09
CA THR A 208 0.94 -3.79 -3.64
C THR A 208 -0.11 -2.83 -3.06
N THR A 209 -0.96 -3.35 -2.19
CA THR A 209 -2.01 -2.63 -1.45
C THR A 209 -1.53 -2.45 -0.02
N SER A 210 -1.60 -1.22 0.49
CA SER A 210 -1.12 -0.91 1.85
C SER A 210 -2.28 -0.73 2.83
N TYR A 211 -2.45 -1.70 3.72
CA TYR A 211 -3.37 -1.60 4.84
C TYR A 211 -2.68 -0.84 5.97
N ARG A 212 -3.15 0.38 6.25
CA ARG A 212 -2.60 1.25 7.29
C ARG A 212 -3.43 1.15 8.57
N PHE A 213 -2.78 0.70 9.63
CA PHE A 213 -3.32 0.61 10.98
C PHE A 213 -2.96 1.87 11.77
N LYS A 214 -3.97 2.49 12.38
CA LYS A 214 -3.89 3.83 12.99
C LYS A 214 -3.94 3.79 14.51
N GLU A 215 -4.45 2.71 15.10
CA GLU A 215 -4.66 2.62 16.54
C GLU A 215 -3.35 2.44 17.31
N GLN A 216 -3.15 3.22 18.38
CA GLN A 216 -1.89 3.23 19.11
C GLN A 216 -1.60 1.89 19.81
N LYS A 217 -2.65 1.17 20.21
CA LYS A 217 -2.55 -0.16 20.82
C LYS A 217 -2.07 -1.22 19.83
N ASN A 218 -2.19 -0.96 18.54
CA ASN A 218 -1.69 -1.83 17.49
C ASN A 218 -0.20 -1.57 17.26
N PRO A 219 0.68 -2.57 17.50
CA PRO A 219 2.10 -2.44 17.16
C PRO A 219 2.32 -2.52 15.65
N ILE A 220 1.39 -3.10 14.88
CA ILE A 220 1.44 -3.15 13.43
C ILE A 220 0.97 -1.81 12.88
N ILE A 221 1.75 -1.23 11.97
CA ILE A 221 1.45 0.06 11.33
C ILE A 221 1.01 -0.17 9.89
N PHE A 222 1.69 -1.07 9.18
CA PHE A 222 1.32 -1.44 7.82
C PHE A 222 1.33 -2.95 7.61
N VAL A 223 0.34 -3.42 6.88
CA VAL A 223 0.39 -4.71 6.18
C VAL A 223 0.30 -4.40 4.68
N ASN A 224 1.42 -4.53 3.99
CA ASN A 224 1.52 -4.30 2.55
C ASN A 224 1.39 -5.64 1.83
N ILE A 225 0.40 -5.79 0.94
CA ILE A 225 0.11 -7.06 0.25
C ILE A 225 0.24 -6.86 -1.25
N THR A 226 1.13 -7.60 -1.89
CA THR A 226 1.23 -7.66 -3.35
C THR A 226 0.35 -8.79 -3.87
N GLY A 227 -0.72 -8.46 -4.60
CA GLY A 227 -1.59 -9.46 -5.20
C GLY A 227 -0.88 -10.25 -6.31
N ASN A 228 -1.15 -11.54 -6.40
CA ASN A 228 -0.79 -12.38 -7.56
C ASN A 228 -1.99 -12.57 -8.51
N THR A 229 -3.19 -12.28 -8.03
CA THR A 229 -4.46 -12.24 -8.77
C THR A 229 -5.17 -10.91 -8.55
N ASN A 230 -6.11 -10.58 -9.46
CA ASN A 230 -7.07 -9.53 -9.17
C ASN A 230 -8.11 -10.12 -8.21
N SER A 231 -8.33 -9.44 -7.11
CA SER A 231 -9.28 -9.84 -6.09
C SER A 231 -10.25 -8.70 -5.84
N VAL A 232 -11.42 -9.05 -5.34
CA VAL A 232 -12.43 -8.08 -4.89
C VAL A 232 -11.91 -7.33 -3.65
N GLU A 233 -12.80 -6.69 -2.92
CA GLU A 233 -12.49 -6.14 -1.61
C GLU A 233 -12.06 -7.25 -0.64
N ILE A 234 -10.87 -7.08 -0.06
CA ILE A 234 -10.27 -8.01 0.90
C ILE A 234 -10.15 -7.29 2.24
N THR A 235 -10.79 -7.86 3.26
CA THR A 235 -10.58 -7.46 4.65
C THR A 235 -9.21 -7.93 5.11
N THR A 236 -8.35 -7.00 5.54
CA THR A 236 -7.17 -7.34 6.35
C THR A 236 -7.40 -6.90 7.77
N SER A 237 -7.15 -7.80 8.73
CA SER A 237 -7.34 -7.54 10.15
C SER A 237 -6.10 -7.91 10.96
N VAL A 238 -5.89 -7.15 12.03
CA VAL A 238 -4.87 -7.41 13.04
C VAL A 238 -5.58 -7.56 14.38
N GLU A 239 -5.39 -8.71 15.01
CA GLU A 239 -5.81 -8.97 16.38
C GLU A 239 -4.59 -8.85 17.29
N VAL A 240 -4.59 -7.88 18.19
CA VAL A 240 -3.56 -7.75 19.23
C VAL A 240 -3.98 -8.61 20.42
N LEU A 241 -3.07 -9.47 20.87
CA LEU A 241 -3.37 -10.46 21.90
C LEU A 241 -2.75 -10.08 23.26
N LYS A 242 -3.44 -10.46 24.32
CA LYS A 242 -2.98 -10.32 25.71
C LYS A 242 -1.87 -11.32 26.04
N SER A 243 -1.90 -12.49 25.41
CA SER A 243 -0.92 -13.56 25.56
C SER A 243 -0.70 -14.31 24.24
N THR A 244 0.09 -15.38 24.25
CA THR A 244 0.27 -16.24 23.06
C THR A 244 -1.09 -16.73 22.56
N SER A 245 -1.27 -16.77 21.24
CA SER A 245 -2.50 -17.27 20.61
C SER A 245 -2.89 -18.65 21.14
N THR A 246 -4.19 -18.88 21.38
CA THR A 246 -4.69 -20.20 21.79
C THR A 246 -4.67 -21.22 20.65
N LEU A 247 -4.33 -20.78 19.43
CA LEU A 247 -4.29 -21.59 18.22
C LEU A 247 -2.88 -22.12 17.90
N VAL A 248 -1.88 -21.77 18.70
CA VAL A 248 -0.51 -22.26 18.55
C VAL A 248 -0.11 -23.19 19.70
N LYS A 249 0.87 -24.07 19.45
CA LYS A 249 1.27 -25.11 20.41
C LYS A 249 2.18 -24.62 21.54
N SER A 250 2.86 -23.50 21.34
CA SER A 250 3.85 -22.96 22.30
C SER A 250 4.07 -21.47 22.07
N SER A 251 4.71 -20.78 23.02
CA SER A 251 5.12 -19.38 22.86
C SER A 251 6.32 -19.26 21.91
N ALA A 252 6.45 -18.10 21.26
CA ALA A 252 7.61 -17.81 20.43
C ALA A 252 8.89 -17.78 21.28
N PRO A 253 10.04 -18.20 20.72
CA PRO A 253 11.33 -18.13 21.43
C PRO A 253 11.73 -16.68 21.74
N GLY A 254 12.61 -16.49 22.72
CA GLY A 254 13.04 -15.15 23.14
C GLY A 254 12.00 -14.44 24.02
N LEU A 255 12.20 -13.14 24.24
CA LEU A 255 11.25 -12.33 25.00
C LEU A 255 10.24 -11.68 24.04
N VAL A 256 8.96 -12.02 24.18
CA VAL A 256 7.90 -11.49 23.34
C VAL A 256 7.43 -10.13 23.84
N TYR A 257 7.44 -9.12 22.95
CA TYR A 257 6.83 -7.81 23.17
C TYR A 257 5.31 -7.87 22.99
N LYS A 258 4.87 -8.34 21.82
CA LYS A 258 3.45 -8.46 21.46
C LYS A 258 3.20 -9.70 20.62
N ASN A 259 2.10 -10.38 20.89
CA ASN A 259 1.53 -11.41 20.03
C ASN A 259 0.42 -10.77 19.21
N VAL A 260 0.38 -11.05 17.91
CA VAL A 260 -0.68 -10.57 17.02
C VAL A 260 -1.10 -11.67 16.04
N ASN A 261 -2.37 -11.69 15.66
CA ASN A 261 -2.80 -12.48 14.51
C ASN A 261 -3.05 -11.52 13.36
N ILE A 262 -2.59 -11.86 12.16
CA ILE A 262 -2.87 -11.07 10.96
C ILE A 262 -3.64 -11.97 10.02
N TRP A 263 -4.76 -11.46 9.50
CA TRP A 263 -5.62 -12.16 8.54
C TRP A 263 -5.81 -11.29 7.31
N ALA A 264 -5.78 -11.90 6.13
CA ALA A 264 -6.15 -11.25 4.87
C ALA A 264 -7.16 -12.13 4.14
N GLY A 265 -8.36 -11.61 3.95
CA GLY A 265 -9.50 -12.32 3.36
C GLY A 265 -10.03 -13.46 4.23
N ASN A 266 -10.87 -14.30 3.63
CA ASN A 266 -11.38 -15.50 4.28
C ASN A 266 -10.27 -16.56 4.41
N PHE A 267 -10.49 -17.53 5.32
CA PHE A 267 -9.59 -18.68 5.45
C PHE A 267 -9.30 -19.32 4.09
N GLY A 268 -8.02 -19.55 3.80
CA GLY A 268 -7.56 -20.08 2.50
C GLY A 268 -7.35 -19.03 1.40
N TYR A 269 -7.64 -17.75 1.63
CA TYR A 269 -7.34 -16.69 0.66
C TYR A 269 -5.84 -16.37 0.61
N ALA A 270 -5.19 -16.22 1.77
CA ALA A 270 -3.80 -15.76 1.90
C ALA A 270 -2.76 -16.84 1.54
N THR A 271 -2.85 -17.37 0.32
CA THR A 271 -1.93 -18.36 -0.26
C THR A 271 -1.03 -17.70 -1.31
N PRO A 272 0.10 -18.33 -1.69
CA PRO A 272 0.96 -17.84 -2.77
C PRO A 272 0.25 -17.65 -4.13
N ASP A 273 -0.88 -18.34 -4.34
CA ASP A 273 -1.68 -18.21 -5.56
C ASP A 273 -2.34 -16.83 -5.66
N ASN A 274 -2.78 -16.26 -4.53
CA ASN A 274 -3.45 -14.94 -4.48
C ASN A 274 -2.52 -13.82 -3.99
N ILE A 275 -1.53 -14.14 -3.15
CA ILE A 275 -0.60 -13.19 -2.54
C ILE A 275 0.82 -13.54 -2.99
N LYS A 276 1.40 -12.66 -3.82
CA LYS A 276 2.77 -12.82 -4.32
C LYS A 276 3.81 -12.59 -3.22
N HIS A 277 3.56 -11.60 -2.38
CA HIS A 277 4.45 -11.17 -1.30
C HIS A 277 3.69 -10.26 -0.33
N ALA A 278 4.10 -10.24 0.94
CA ALA A 278 3.66 -9.24 1.89
C ALA A 278 4.79 -8.73 2.78
N GLU A 279 4.64 -7.48 3.23
CA GLU A 279 5.54 -6.83 4.18
C GLU A 279 4.73 -6.32 5.36
N VAL A 280 5.27 -6.51 6.55
CA VAL A 280 4.67 -6.06 7.81
C VAL A 280 5.61 -5.04 8.42
N ILE A 281 5.14 -3.81 8.61
CA ILE A 281 5.87 -2.76 9.30
C ILE A 281 5.28 -2.60 10.69
N PHE A 282 6.12 -2.72 11.70
CA PHE A 282 5.72 -2.67 13.10
C PHE A 282 6.67 -1.81 13.93
N ARG A 283 6.17 -1.31 15.05
CA ARG A 283 6.94 -0.50 16.01
C ARG A 283 7.21 -1.28 17.29
N VAL A 284 8.37 -1.01 17.88
CA VAL A 284 8.72 -1.44 19.24
C VAL A 284 9.16 -0.22 20.06
N PRO A 285 8.54 0.04 21.22
CA PRO A 285 8.94 1.15 22.09
C PRO A 285 10.37 0.96 22.61
N ILE A 286 11.18 2.02 22.54
CA ILE A 286 12.55 2.03 23.09
C ILE A 286 12.51 1.70 24.59
N ALA A 287 11.57 2.31 25.32
CA ALA A 287 11.39 2.06 26.75
C ALA A 287 11.15 0.57 27.09
N TRP A 288 10.44 -0.17 26.23
CA TRP A 288 10.26 -1.62 26.45
C TRP A 288 11.57 -2.37 26.25
N MET A 289 12.35 -2.01 25.22
CA MET A 289 13.63 -2.65 24.96
C MET A 289 14.63 -2.36 26.08
N GLU A 290 14.72 -1.11 26.52
CA GLU A 290 15.53 -0.66 27.66
C GLU A 290 15.18 -1.42 28.94
N ALA A 291 13.90 -1.43 29.32
CA ALA A 291 13.43 -2.10 30.53
C ALA A 291 13.72 -3.62 30.54
N ASN A 292 13.85 -4.23 29.36
CA ASN A 292 14.08 -5.66 29.20
C ASN A 292 15.51 -6.02 28.76
N ASN A 293 16.39 -5.02 28.62
CA ASN A 293 17.76 -5.15 28.12
C ASN A 293 17.86 -5.85 26.75
N ILE A 294 16.94 -5.53 25.84
CA ILE A 294 16.83 -6.14 24.52
C ILE A 294 17.76 -5.45 23.54
N ASN A 295 18.56 -6.23 22.82
CA ASN A 295 19.36 -5.70 21.71
C ASN A 295 18.42 -5.29 20.56
N PRO A 296 18.39 -4.02 20.13
CA PRO A 296 17.54 -3.56 19.02
C PRO A 296 17.72 -4.37 17.72
N ASP A 297 18.94 -4.79 17.40
CA ASP A 297 19.22 -5.58 16.19
C ASP A 297 18.71 -7.02 16.27
N SER A 298 18.29 -7.46 17.46
CA SER A 298 17.71 -8.78 17.67
C SER A 298 16.19 -8.82 17.57
N ILE A 299 15.56 -7.67 17.36
CA ILE A 299 14.11 -7.61 17.17
C ILE A 299 13.75 -8.29 15.85
N GLU A 300 12.84 -9.25 15.92
CA GLU A 300 12.35 -9.99 14.76
C GLU A 300 10.82 -10.17 14.84
N LEU A 301 10.18 -10.32 13.68
CA LEU A 301 8.82 -10.81 13.59
C LEU A 301 8.87 -12.32 13.35
N MET A 302 8.25 -13.08 14.25
CA MET A 302 8.10 -14.52 14.11
C MET A 302 6.74 -14.83 13.50
N ARG A 303 6.67 -15.78 12.56
CA ARG A 303 5.43 -16.33 12.02
C ARG A 303 5.28 -17.78 12.47
N TYR A 304 4.09 -18.15 12.92
CA TYR A 304 3.75 -19.53 13.25
C TYR A 304 3.13 -20.24 12.05
N ASP A 305 3.55 -21.45 11.78
CA ASP A 305 2.94 -22.37 10.81
C ASP A 305 2.85 -23.77 11.47
N ASP A 306 3.74 -24.70 11.10
CA ASP A 306 3.96 -25.93 11.88
C ASP A 306 4.90 -25.75 13.09
N GLY A 307 5.35 -24.51 13.29
CA GLY A 307 6.21 -24.06 14.37
C GLY A 307 6.57 -22.58 14.19
N TRP A 308 7.26 -22.00 15.17
CA TRP A 308 7.71 -20.62 15.09
C TRP A 308 8.91 -20.49 14.16
N GLN A 309 8.79 -19.62 13.16
CA GLN A 309 9.84 -19.29 12.20
C GLN A 309 10.15 -17.81 12.25
N SER A 310 11.43 -17.46 12.31
CA SER A 310 11.88 -16.07 12.17
C SER A 310 11.69 -15.60 10.73
N LEU A 311 11.12 -14.41 10.59
CA LEU A 311 11.02 -13.75 9.31
C LEU A 311 12.19 -12.78 9.11
N PRO A 312 12.66 -12.59 7.87
CA PRO A 312 13.63 -11.56 7.55
C PRO A 312 13.12 -10.21 8.03
N THR A 313 13.74 -9.70 9.10
CA THR A 313 13.36 -8.46 9.76
C THR A 313 14.56 -7.52 9.76
N ARG A 314 14.31 -6.24 9.47
CA ARG A 314 15.33 -5.21 9.56
C ARG A 314 14.79 -3.97 10.26
N MET A 315 15.66 -3.33 11.03
CA MET A 315 15.42 -1.99 11.52
C MET A 315 15.37 -1.03 10.34
N ILE A 316 14.39 -0.13 10.34
CA ILE A 316 14.24 0.89 9.30
C ILE A 316 14.60 2.26 9.86
N GLU A 317 14.08 2.59 11.05
CA GLU A 317 14.12 3.95 11.57
C GLU A 317 13.79 4.03 13.07
N THR A 318 14.16 5.13 13.72
CA THR A 318 13.67 5.52 15.04
C THR A 318 12.81 6.78 14.98
N HIS A 319 11.65 6.74 15.61
CA HIS A 319 10.66 7.81 15.55
C HIS A 319 9.73 7.76 16.79
N ASP A 320 9.43 8.91 17.40
CA ASP A 320 8.51 9.03 18.56
C ASP A 320 8.76 8.00 19.68
N SER A 321 10.02 7.86 20.12
CA SER A 321 10.45 6.88 21.14
C SER A 321 10.16 5.42 20.77
N ASN A 322 9.96 5.12 19.49
CA ASN A 322 9.81 3.77 18.95
C ASN A 322 10.88 3.52 17.89
N ILE A 323 11.27 2.26 17.74
CA ILE A 323 12.02 1.80 16.57
C ILE A 323 11.04 1.08 15.63
N LEU A 324 11.10 1.42 14.35
CA LEU A 324 10.33 0.81 13.26
C LEU A 324 11.13 -0.32 12.64
N TYR A 325 10.46 -1.44 12.43
CA TYR A 325 11.00 -2.63 11.80
C TYR A 325 10.12 -3.05 10.64
N GLU A 326 10.75 -3.53 9.58
CA GLU A 326 10.10 -4.13 8.42
C GLU A 326 10.40 -5.62 8.42
N SER A 327 9.37 -6.43 8.23
CA SER A 327 9.49 -7.88 8.06
C SER A 327 8.79 -8.37 6.81
N SER A 328 9.49 -9.20 6.03
CA SER A 328 8.96 -9.85 4.82
C SER A 328 8.27 -11.18 5.13
N THR A 329 7.12 -11.44 4.53
CA THR A 329 6.41 -12.73 4.63
C THR A 329 5.77 -13.13 3.29
N ILE A 330 5.48 -14.43 3.14
CA ILE A 330 4.75 -14.99 1.99
C ILE A 330 3.32 -15.42 2.35
N GLY A 331 2.92 -15.23 3.61
CA GLY A 331 1.60 -15.62 4.10
C GLY A 331 1.30 -15.03 5.47
N PHE A 332 0.02 -15.11 5.84
CA PHE A 332 -0.49 -14.62 7.11
C PHE A 332 -0.87 -15.78 8.03
N SER A 333 -0.77 -15.55 9.33
CA SER A 333 -0.94 -16.55 10.40
C SER A 333 -0.91 -15.82 11.77
N PHE A 334 -0.52 -16.55 12.80
CA PHE A 334 -0.18 -16.03 14.13
C PHE A 334 1.27 -15.53 14.13
N PHE A 335 1.49 -14.38 14.75
CA PHE A 335 2.78 -13.71 14.79
C PHE A 335 3.17 -13.31 16.21
N ALA A 336 4.47 -13.18 16.43
CA ALA A 336 5.03 -12.60 17.65
C ALA A 336 6.17 -11.66 17.31
N ILE A 337 6.15 -10.46 17.90
CA ILE A 337 7.28 -9.54 17.89
C ILE A 337 8.12 -9.87 19.11
N ASN A 338 9.36 -10.33 18.93
CA ASN A 338 10.24 -10.74 20.01
C ASN A 338 11.63 -10.10 19.88
N GLY A 339 12.42 -10.22 20.93
CA GLY A 339 13.81 -9.82 20.96
C GLY A 339 14.66 -10.66 21.90
N LYS A 340 15.98 -10.54 21.79
CA LYS A 340 16.96 -11.23 22.62
C LYS A 340 17.73 -10.24 23.47
N LYS A 341 18.10 -10.66 24.67
CA LYS A 341 18.93 -9.85 25.55
C LYS A 341 20.35 -9.73 24.98
N SER A 342 21.00 -8.60 25.22
CA SER A 342 22.42 -8.42 24.92
C SER A 342 23.29 -9.29 25.83
N THR A 343 24.38 -9.84 25.28
CA THR A 343 25.36 -10.65 25.99
C THR A 343 26.70 -9.91 26.06
N GLY A 344 26.75 -8.82 26.84
CA GLY A 344 28.04 -8.26 27.30
C GLY A 344 28.31 -6.77 27.07
N GLU A 345 27.42 -5.99 26.43
CA GLU A 345 27.62 -4.54 26.23
C GLU A 345 26.35 -3.71 26.55
N MET A 346 26.54 -2.44 26.89
CA MET A 346 25.45 -1.47 27.04
C MET A 346 24.81 -1.27 25.67
N ASN A 347 23.51 -1.53 25.56
CA ASN A 347 22.78 -1.35 24.30
C ASN A 347 22.84 0.13 23.88
N ASN A 348 23.28 0.37 22.64
CA ASN A 348 23.22 1.69 22.05
C ASN A 348 21.86 1.85 21.35
N TYR A 349 20.87 2.34 22.07
CA TYR A 349 19.57 2.63 21.49
C TYR A 349 19.69 3.88 20.60
N PRO A 350 19.06 3.90 19.41
CA PRO A 350 19.09 5.08 18.57
C PRO A 350 18.48 6.29 19.30
N GLU A 351 19.10 7.46 19.18
CA GLU A 351 18.59 8.69 19.80
C GLU A 351 17.20 9.03 19.26
N THR A 352 16.32 9.48 20.16
CA THR A 352 14.98 9.94 19.78
C THR A 352 15.05 11.39 19.31
N THR A 353 14.67 11.64 18.05
CA THR A 353 14.44 13.01 17.58
C THR A 353 13.06 13.48 18.05
N THR A 354 13.02 14.39 19.02
CA THR A 354 11.76 15.03 19.46
C THR A 354 11.34 16.07 18.42
N ILE A 355 10.19 15.88 17.77
CA ILE A 355 9.63 16.82 16.78
C ILE A 355 8.50 17.64 17.42
N GLU A 356 8.42 18.94 17.14
CA GLU A 356 7.41 19.83 17.72
C GLU A 356 5.97 19.48 17.27
N PRO A 357 4.92 19.84 18.08
CA PRO A 357 3.54 19.40 17.85
C PRO A 357 2.94 19.81 16.50
N GLU A 358 3.41 20.91 15.91
CA GLU A 358 2.98 21.43 14.62
C GLU A 358 3.46 20.62 13.40
N ASP A 359 4.46 19.76 13.57
CA ASP A 359 4.91 18.79 12.56
C ASP A 359 4.14 17.46 12.58
N ARG A 360 3.16 17.28 13.48
CA ARG A 360 2.35 16.05 13.53
C ARG A 360 1.49 15.81 12.28
N ALA A 361 1.20 16.85 11.48
CA ALA A 361 0.55 16.70 10.17
C ALA A 361 1.54 16.28 9.06
N ASN A 362 2.84 16.54 9.26
CA ASN A 362 3.96 16.04 8.45
C ASN A 362 4.35 14.59 8.82
N LEU A 363 3.98 14.11 10.01
CA LEU A 363 4.17 12.75 10.54
C LEU A 363 3.64 11.65 9.62
N ASN A 364 2.45 11.88 9.03
CA ASN A 364 1.87 10.96 8.06
C ASN A 364 2.69 10.91 6.77
N ASN A 365 3.24 12.04 6.33
CA ASN A 365 4.05 12.11 5.11
C ASN A 365 5.45 11.52 5.33
N TYR A 366 6.02 11.69 6.51
CA TYR A 366 7.31 11.10 6.87
C TYR A 366 7.25 9.57 6.95
N LEU A 367 6.27 9.01 7.68
CA LEU A 367 6.06 7.56 7.68
C LEU A 367 5.73 7.03 6.29
N LEU A 368 4.99 7.78 5.46
CA LEU A 368 4.77 7.40 4.06
C LEU A 368 6.08 7.35 3.27
N VAL A 369 6.93 8.37 3.39
CA VAL A 369 8.25 8.40 2.72
C VAL A 369 9.11 7.23 3.17
N VAL A 370 9.08 6.85 4.44
CA VAL A 370 9.85 5.71 5.00
C VAL A 370 9.26 4.37 4.56
N VAL A 371 7.93 4.24 4.49
CA VAL A 371 7.25 3.06 3.92
C VAL A 371 7.58 2.92 2.44
N PHE A 372 7.48 4.00 1.66
CA PHE A 372 7.86 4.01 0.25
C PHE A 372 9.35 3.70 0.06
N ALA A 373 10.24 4.17 0.94
CA ALA A 373 11.67 3.87 0.90
C ALA A 373 12.03 2.47 1.44
N SER A 374 11.15 1.77 2.16
CA SER A 374 11.43 0.47 2.78
C SER A 374 11.00 -0.73 1.93
N ILE A 375 9.84 -0.65 1.27
CA ILE A 375 9.38 -1.58 0.20
C ILE A 375 10.46 -1.76 -0.90
N VAL A 376 11.31 -0.74 -1.06
CA VAL A 376 12.42 -0.62 -2.02
C VAL A 376 13.63 -1.52 -1.70
N ILE A 377 13.92 -1.84 -0.44
CA ILE A 377 15.10 -2.65 -0.07
C ILE A 377 14.85 -4.15 -0.24
N SER A 378 13.64 -4.62 0.09
CA SER A 378 13.23 -6.01 -0.05
C SER A 378 13.16 -6.45 -1.52
N SER A 379 12.69 -5.56 -2.40
CA SER A 379 12.66 -5.79 -3.85
C SER A 379 14.08 -5.87 -4.46
N ILE A 380 15.05 -5.11 -3.94
CA ILE A 380 16.48 -5.23 -4.30
C ILE A 380 17.09 -6.56 -3.81
N LEU A 381 16.70 -7.06 -2.62
CA LEU A 381 17.22 -8.31 -2.06
C LEU A 381 16.72 -9.53 -2.84
N ILE A 382 15.42 -9.56 -3.17
CA ILE A 382 14.83 -10.61 -4.04
C ILE A 382 15.46 -10.56 -5.44
N TYR A 383 15.76 -9.36 -5.95
CA TYR A 383 16.41 -9.16 -7.24
C TYR A 383 17.85 -9.70 -7.27
N LYS A 384 18.65 -9.47 -6.22
CA LYS A 384 20.02 -10.01 -6.12
C LYS A 384 20.05 -11.54 -5.97
N ILE A 385 19.07 -12.14 -5.30
CA ILE A 385 18.99 -13.60 -5.10
C ILE A 385 18.64 -14.33 -6.41
N ARG A 386 17.92 -13.70 -7.34
CA ARG A 386 17.53 -14.29 -8.63
C ARG A 386 18.56 -14.14 -9.75
N MET A 387 19.68 -13.46 -9.54
CA MET A 387 20.76 -13.43 -10.53
C MET A 387 21.49 -14.79 -10.54
N PRO A 388 21.57 -15.50 -11.68
CA PRO A 388 22.51 -16.61 -11.80
C PRO A 388 23.91 -16.05 -11.61
N ARG A 389 24.70 -16.66 -10.71
CA ARG A 389 26.12 -16.34 -10.57
C ARG A 389 26.75 -16.49 -11.95
N LYS A 390 27.20 -15.39 -12.55
CA LYS A 390 28.04 -15.44 -13.75
C LYS A 390 29.26 -16.30 -13.38
N LYS A 391 29.39 -17.45 -14.05
CA LYS A 391 30.63 -18.23 -14.05
C LYS A 391 31.66 -17.55 -14.92
#